data_AF-A0A5J5I867-F1
#
_entry.id   AF-A0A5J5I867-F1
#
_cell.length_a   1.000
_cell.length_b   1.000
_cell.length_c   1.000
_cell.angle_alpha   90.00
_cell.angle_beta   90.00
_cell.angle_gamma   90.00
#
_symmetry.space_group_name_H-M   'P 1'
#
loop_
_entity.id
_entity.type
_entity.pdbx_description
1 polymer ?
#
loop_
_entity_poly.entity_id
_entity_poly.type
_entity_poly.pdbx_seq_one_letter_code
_entity_poly.pdbx_strand_id
1 'polypeptide(L)' 'MIARSIEITPLPGCDGYNVIVQPPVPDEPLDAEFPGYRRARAWADGLRQTRGWRIVDRSGLEP' A
#
# COMPACT_ATOMS: atom_id res chain seq x y z
N MET A 1 3.25 -13.02 -16.60
CA MET A 1 3.42 -12.94 -15.14
C MET A 1 2.66 -11.72 -14.66
N ILE A 2 1.73 -11.85 -13.72
CA ILE A 2 1.01 -10.67 -13.21
C ILE A 2 1.97 -9.99 -12.21
N ALA A 3 2.49 -8.83 -12.59
CA ALA A 3 3.34 -8.04 -11.70
C ALA A 3 2.47 -7.46 -10.58
N ARG A 4 2.78 -7.81 -9.32
CA ARG A 4 2.09 -7.26 -8.16
C ARG A 4 2.65 -5.88 -7.80
N SER A 5 1.76 -5.01 -7.37
CA SER A 5 2.07 -3.68 -6.84
C SER A 5 1.45 -3.46 -5.47
N ILE A 6 2.07 -2.59 -4.70
CA ILE A 6 1.63 -2.14 -3.39
C ILE A 6 1.27 -0.66 -3.55
N GLU A 7 -0.01 -0.34 -3.48
CA GLU A 7 -0.51 1.01 -3.69
C GLU A 7 -0.71 1.71 -2.36
N ILE A 8 -0.21 2.94 -2.22
CA ILE A 8 -0.45 3.79 -1.06
C ILE A 8 -1.37 4.92 -1.48
N THR A 9 -2.56 5.02 -0.89
CA THR A 9 -3.56 6.07 -1.17
C THR A 9 -3.95 6.80 0.12
N PRO A 10 -4.33 8.09 0.06
CA PRO A 10 -4.94 8.74 1.21
C PRO A 10 -6.29 8.10 1.54
N LEU A 11 -6.67 8.06 2.81
CA LEU A 11 -8.00 7.64 3.23
C LEU A 11 -9.00 8.79 3.01
N PRO A 12 -10.13 8.56 2.34
CA PRO A 12 -11.12 9.61 2.12
C PRO A 12 -11.75 10.05 3.45
N GLY A 13 -11.73 11.36 3.73
CA GLY A 13 -12.36 11.95 4.91
C GLY A 13 -11.61 11.76 6.24
N CYS A 14 -10.40 11.20 6.23
CA CYS A 14 -9.57 10.99 7.42
C CYS A 14 -8.10 11.36 7.14
N ASP A 15 -7.37 11.73 8.19
CA ASP A 15 -5.92 11.94 8.13
C ASP A 15 -5.20 10.58 8.25
N GLY A 16 -5.29 9.77 7.20
CA GLY A 16 -4.75 8.42 7.16
C GLY A 16 -4.45 7.94 5.75
N TYR A 17 -3.83 6.77 5.66
CA TYR A 17 -3.34 6.19 4.41
C TYR A 17 -3.71 4.72 4.34
N ASN A 18 -4.25 4.29 3.21
CA ASN A 18 -4.50 2.90 2.92
C ASN A 18 -3.34 2.33 2.10
N VAL A 19 -2.99 1.09 2.36
CA VAL A 19 -2.05 0.32 1.54
C VAL A 19 -2.73 -0.92 1.01
N ILE A 20 -2.76 -1.06 -0.32
CA ILE A 20 -3.49 -2.13 -1.02
C ILE A 20 -2.53 -2.91 -1.91
N VAL A 21 -2.59 -4.24 -1.86
CA VAL A 21 -1.82 -5.11 -2.77
C VAL A 21 -2.67 -5.51 -3.98
N GLN A 22 -2.19 -5.21 -5.18
CA GLN A 22 -2.87 -5.54 -6.43
C GLN A 22 -2.00 -6.42 -7.35
N PRO A 23 -2.54 -7.52 -7.91
CA PRO A 23 -3.78 -8.19 -7.50
C PRO A 23 -3.71 -8.75 -6.07
N PRO A 24 -4.87 -8.90 -5.40
CA PRO A 24 -4.93 -9.45 -4.05
C PRO A 24 -4.30 -10.83 -3.98
N VAL A 25 -3.72 -11.15 -2.83
CA VAL A 25 -3.15 -12.47 -2.55
C VAL A 25 -4.23 -13.30 -1.85
N PRO A 26 -4.76 -14.36 -2.48
CA PRO A 26 -5.68 -15.25 -1.79
C PRO A 26 -4.99 -15.83 -0.55
N ASP A 27 -5.73 -15.90 0.55
CA ASP A 27 -5.29 -16.41 1.86
C ASP A 27 -4.28 -15.53 2.65
N GLU A 28 -3.92 -14.34 2.15
CA GLU A 28 -3.00 -13.41 2.85
C GLU A 28 -3.57 -11.99 2.86
N PRO A 29 -4.17 -11.53 3.98
CA PRO A 29 -4.67 -10.17 4.10
C PRO A 29 -3.50 -9.21 4.28
N LEU A 30 -2.98 -8.75 3.14
CA LEU A 30 -1.89 -7.78 3.10
C LEU A 30 -2.43 -6.35 3.12
N ASP A 31 -3.69 -6.10 2.78
CA ASP A 31 -4.20 -4.73 2.80
C ASP A 31 -4.24 -4.16 4.22
N ALA A 32 -3.81 -2.91 4.40
CA ALA A 32 -3.66 -2.32 5.73
C ALA A 32 -3.83 -0.80 5.72
N GLU A 33 -4.48 -0.28 6.76
CA GLU A 33 -4.69 1.15 6.99
C GLU A 33 -3.72 1.67 8.06
N PHE A 34 -3.17 2.85 7.84
CA PHE A 34 -2.22 3.49 8.75
C PHE A 34 -2.59 4.95 9.01
N PRO A 35 -2.40 5.45 10.24
CA PRO A 35 -2.69 6.84 10.60
C PRO A 35 -1.69 7.86 10.05
N GLY A 36 -0.77 7.47 9.16
CA GLY A 36 0.25 8.38 8.66
C GLY A 36 1.13 7.77 7.58
N TYR A 37 1.51 8.62 6.63
CA TYR A 37 2.22 8.23 5.41
C TYR A 37 3.50 7.47 5.71
N ARG A 38 4.28 7.92 6.70
CA ARG A 38 5.56 7.28 7.07
C ARG A 38 5.37 5.81 7.48
N ARG A 39 4.28 5.47 8.18
CA ARG A 39 3.99 4.09 8.59
C ARG A 39 3.52 3.25 7.41
N ALA A 40 2.58 3.77 6.61
CA ALA A 40 2.14 3.14 5.37
C ALA A 40 3.33 2.83 4.45
N ARG A 41 4.22 3.80 4.27
CA ARG A 41 5.41 3.66 3.43
C ARG A 41 6.40 2.64 3.97
N ALA A 42 6.65 2.63 5.28
CA ALA A 42 7.53 1.65 5.90
C ALA A 42 7.00 0.22 5.74
N TRP A 43 5.69 0.04 5.90
CA TRP A 43 5.05 -1.26 5.72
C TRP A 43 5.13 -1.73 4.25
N ALA A 44 4.83 -0.83 3.29
CA ALA A 44 4.97 -1.12 1.86
C ALA A 44 6.42 -1.45 1.46
N ASP A 45 7.39 -0.78 2.07
CA ASP A 45 8.81 -1.07 1.85
C ASP A 45 9.20 -2.47 2.35
N GLY A 46 8.65 -2.91 3.49
CA GLY A 46 8.80 -4.28 3.98
C GLY A 46 8.29 -5.32 2.98
N LEU A 47 7.12 -5.09 2.38
CA LEU A 47 6.61 -5.97 1.31
C LEU A 47 7.47 -5.92 0.05
N ARG A 48 7.96 -4.74 -0.34
CA ARG A 48 8.88 -4.62 -1.48
C ARG A 48 10.16 -5.42 -1.23
N GLN A 49 10.75 -5.34 -0.04
CA GLN A 49 11.97 -6.06 0.29
C GLN A 49 11.77 -7.59 0.33
N THR A 50 10.63 -8.05 0.86
CA THR A 50 10.35 -9.48 1.04
C THR A 50 9.78 -10.15 -0.21
N ARG A 51 9.02 -9.42 -1.02
CA ARG A 51 8.30 -9.98 -2.19
C ARG A 51 8.76 -9.43 -3.53
N GLY A 52 9.56 -8.35 -3.55
CA GLY A 52 10.04 -7.71 -4.77
C GLY A 52 8.97 -6.90 -5.51
N TRP A 53 7.83 -6.63 -4.89
CA TRP A 53 6.71 -5.92 -5.54
C TRP A 53 6.95 -4.42 -5.65
N ARG A 54 6.36 -3.81 -6.67
CA ARG A 54 6.52 -2.38 -6.93
C ARG A 54 5.61 -1.56 -6.03
N ILE A 55 6.16 -0.55 -5.36
CA ILE A 55 5.35 0.45 -4.65
C ILE A 55 4.85 1.49 -5.66
N VAL A 56 3.54 1.75 -5.65
CA VAL A 56 2.90 2.81 -6.41
C VAL A 56 2.35 3.80 -5.40
N ASP A 57 2.98 4.97 -5.35
CA ASP A 57 2.61 6.00 -4.40
C ASP A 57 1.59 6.95 -5.03
N ARG A 58 0.37 6.96 -4.46
CA ARG A 58 -0.72 7.86 -4.85
C ARG A 58 -1.12 8.78 -3.71
N SER A 59 -0.25 8.93 -2.70
CA SER A 59 -0.52 9.74 -1.52
C SER A 59 -0.70 11.23 -1.85
N GLY A 60 -0.03 11.71 -2.90
CA GLY A 60 -0.10 13.11 -3.36
C GLY A 60 -1.15 13.38 -4.44
N LEU A 61 -1.95 12.40 -4.81
CA LEU A 61 -3.13 12.63 -5.64
C LEU A 61 -4.28 12.92 -4.68
N GLU A 62 -4.54 14.20 -4.41
CA GLU A 62 -5.78 14.60 -3.72
C GLU A 62 -6.98 13.98 -4.48
N PRO A 63 -8.00 13.44 -3.78
CA PRO A 63 -9.18 12.85 -4.41
C PRO A 63 -10.00 13.88 -5.21
#